data_AF-A0AA41VID0-F1
#
_entry.id   AF-A0AA41VID0-F1
#
_cell.length_a   1.000
_cell.length_b   1.000
_cell.length_c   1.000
_cell.angle_alpha   90.00
_cell.angle_beta   90.00
_cell.angle_gamma   90.00
#
_symmetry.space_group_name_H-M   'P 1'
#
loop_
_entity.id
_entity.type
_entity.pdbx_description
1 polymer ?
#
loop_
_entity_poly.entity_id
_entity_poly.type
_entity_poly.pdbx_seq_one_letter_code
_entity_poly.pdbx_strand_id
1 'polypeptide(L)'
;MLRLTSNGNLYIYTYIDLPGNNGSNVWLETFSAFSRERGGSECSIPEKCGSFGLCEDNQCVACPTPNGLLGWNKKCKLPKIPSCNNASTEVNLGYFRVKEVGNYLPLLGDDIEGEGPMTISECMEKCSNDCKCVGFFYRYDWSKRCWISSQLNTMTRRGFTTFVDAYIKYAK
;
A
#
# COMPACT_ATOMS: atom_id res chain seq x y z
N MET A 1 -16.26 21.96 2.01
CA MET A 1 -17.00 21.19 1.01
C MET A 1 -16.16 19.99 0.58
N LEU A 2 -16.68 18.78 0.73
CA LEU A 2 -16.07 17.56 0.19
C LEU A 2 -16.71 17.26 -1.16
N ARG A 3 -15.90 16.99 -2.20
CA ARG A 3 -16.38 16.75 -3.55
C ARG A 3 -15.63 15.57 -4.19
N LEU A 4 -16.40 14.59 -4.66
CA LEU A 4 -15.93 13.59 -5.62
C LEU A 4 -16.14 14.15 -7.03
N THR A 5 -15.06 14.32 -7.78
CA THR A 5 -15.11 14.86 -9.15
C THR A 5 -15.26 13.76 -10.19
N SER A 6 -15.65 14.13 -11.41
CA SER A 6 -15.86 13.18 -12.51
C SER A 6 -14.62 12.41 -12.95
N ASN A 7 -13.41 12.89 -12.58
CA ASN A 7 -12.16 12.19 -12.77
C ASN A 7 -11.86 11.14 -11.68
N GLY A 8 -12.75 10.96 -10.70
CA GLY A 8 -12.61 9.99 -9.61
C GLY A 8 -11.75 10.47 -8.43
N ASN A 9 -11.20 11.67 -8.49
CA ASN A 9 -10.43 12.25 -7.39
C ASN A 9 -11.34 12.82 -6.30
N LEU A 10 -10.85 12.78 -5.07
CA LEU A 10 -11.54 13.36 -3.91
C LEU A 10 -10.86 14.67 -3.55
N TYR A 11 -11.62 15.74 -3.48
CA TYR A 11 -11.14 17.06 -3.09
C TYR A 11 -11.88 17.57 -1.85
N ILE A 12 -11.16 18.25 -0.96
CA ILE A 12 -11.72 19.02 0.14
C ILE A 12 -11.41 20.48 -0.10
N TYR A 13 -12.46 21.30 -0.14
CA TYR A 13 -12.37 22.74 -0.21
C TYR A 13 -12.73 23.34 1.16
N THR A 14 -11.83 24.13 1.72
CA THR A 14 -12.06 24.90 2.95
C THR A 14 -12.51 26.30 2.58
N TYR A 15 -13.54 26.79 3.26
CA TYR A 15 -13.97 28.18 3.16
C TYR A 15 -13.01 29.04 4.00
N ILE A 16 -12.37 30.03 3.38
CA ILE A 16 -11.47 30.95 4.09
C ILE A 16 -11.97 32.37 3.91
N ASP A 17 -12.48 32.94 5.00
CA ASP A 17 -12.91 34.33 5.06
C ASP A 17 -11.71 35.21 5.42
N LEU A 18 -11.15 35.92 4.43
CA LEU A 18 -10.04 36.86 4.63
C LEU A 18 -10.56 38.29 4.43
N PRO A 19 -10.22 39.23 5.34
CA PRO A 19 -10.59 40.63 5.17
C PRO A 19 -9.94 41.18 3.89
N GLY A 20 -10.77 41.62 2.92
CA GLY A 20 -10.35 42.12 1.61
C GLY A 20 -10.65 41.21 0.43
N ASN A 21 -11.22 40.01 0.66
CA ASN A 21 -11.60 39.11 -0.43
C ASN A 21 -12.96 39.53 -1.01
N ASN A 22 -12.96 40.26 -2.12
CA ASN A 22 -14.17 40.75 -2.82
C ASN A 22 -14.91 39.62 -3.57
N GLY A 23 -15.37 38.59 -2.85
CA GLY A 23 -16.25 37.52 -3.36
C GLY A 23 -15.63 36.58 -4.40
N SER A 24 -14.35 36.72 -4.73
CA SER A 24 -13.68 35.92 -5.76
C SER A 24 -12.79 34.85 -5.10
N ASN A 25 -13.17 33.58 -5.25
CA ASN A 25 -12.45 32.37 -4.78
C ASN A 25 -12.28 32.23 -3.26
N VAL A 26 -13.39 32.23 -2.53
CA VAL A 26 -13.44 31.98 -1.07
C VAL A 26 -13.25 30.50 -0.69
N TRP A 27 -13.34 29.60 -1.67
CA TRP A 27 -13.13 28.17 -1.52
C TRP A 27 -11.72 27.78 -1.96
N LEU A 28 -10.87 27.43 -1.00
CA LEU A 28 -9.52 26.95 -1.27
C LEU A 28 -9.50 25.42 -1.22
N GLU A 29 -8.95 24.76 -2.25
CA GLU A 29 -8.63 23.34 -2.18
C GLU A 29 -7.49 23.11 -1.18
N THR A 30 -7.82 22.50 -0.05
CA THR A 30 -6.90 22.25 1.06
C THR A 30 -6.41 20.82 1.11
N PHE A 31 -7.08 19.91 0.40
CA PHE A 31 -6.69 18.51 0.29
C PHE A 31 -7.16 17.91 -1.02
N SER A 32 -6.34 17.02 -1.58
CA SER A 32 -6.70 16.16 -2.69
C SER A 32 -6.20 14.72 -2.43
N ALA A 33 -7.03 13.73 -2.75
CA ALA A 33 -6.61 12.33 -2.81
C ALA A 33 -6.57 11.87 -4.26
N PHE A 34 -5.65 10.94 -4.55
CA PHE A 34 -5.45 10.31 -5.86
C PHE A 34 -4.99 11.26 -6.99
N SER A 35 -4.81 12.55 -6.69
CA SER A 35 -4.31 13.58 -7.59
C SER A 35 -2.79 13.73 -7.49
N ARG A 36 -2.16 14.26 -8.55
CA ARG A 36 -0.76 14.74 -8.53
C ARG A 36 -0.61 16.10 -7.85
N GLU A 37 -1.72 16.77 -7.58
CA GLU A 37 -1.75 18.15 -7.11
C GLU A 37 -1.71 18.26 -5.58
N ARG A 38 -1.25 19.41 -5.07
CA ARG A 38 -1.36 19.85 -3.67
C ARG A 38 -1.06 18.77 -2.61
N GLY A 39 0.02 18.01 -2.78
CA GLY A 39 0.48 17.00 -1.81
C GLY A 39 -0.21 15.63 -1.89
N GLY A 40 -1.10 15.44 -2.86
CA GLY A 40 -1.65 14.13 -3.23
C GLY A 40 -0.62 13.23 -3.93
N SER A 41 -0.95 11.94 -4.03
CA SER A 41 -0.19 11.01 -4.85
C SER A 41 -1.12 10.02 -5.55
N GLU A 42 -0.87 9.80 -6.85
CA GLU A 42 -1.52 8.74 -7.63
C GLU A 42 -1.10 7.35 -7.14
N CYS A 43 0.03 7.23 -6.44
CA CYS A 43 0.46 5.96 -5.83
C CYS A 43 -0.50 5.48 -4.73
N SER A 44 -1.31 6.39 -4.16
CA SER A 44 -2.37 6.03 -3.22
C SER A 44 -3.54 5.29 -3.88
N ILE A 45 -3.62 5.26 -5.22
CA ILE A 45 -4.63 4.48 -5.94
C ILE A 45 -4.23 2.99 -5.88
N PRO A 46 -5.09 2.11 -5.35
CA PRO A 46 -4.74 0.70 -5.16
C PRO A 46 -4.22 0.03 -6.44
N GLU A 47 -4.84 0.26 -7.59
CA GLU A 47 -4.45 -0.39 -8.85
C GLU A 47 -3.58 0.49 -9.78
N LYS A 48 -2.94 1.54 -9.26
CA LYS A 48 -2.09 2.45 -10.06
C LYS A 48 -1.07 1.71 -10.92
N CYS A 49 -0.41 0.71 -10.34
CA CYS A 49 0.58 -0.13 -10.99
C CYS A 49 0.08 -1.55 -11.24
N GLY A 50 -1.24 -1.70 -11.40
CA GLY A 50 -1.93 -2.98 -11.54
C GLY A 50 -2.23 -3.63 -10.20
N SER A 51 -2.53 -4.93 -10.22
CA SER A 51 -2.81 -5.72 -9.00
C SER A 51 -1.57 -5.97 -8.12
N PHE A 52 -0.38 -5.60 -8.61
CA PHE A 52 0.89 -5.71 -7.91
C PHE A 52 1.94 -4.84 -8.61
N GLY A 53 2.65 -4.01 -7.85
CA GLY A 53 3.72 -3.19 -8.38
C GLY A 53 4.21 -2.17 -7.37
N LEU A 54 5.37 -1.57 -7.62
CA LEU A 54 5.94 -0.49 -6.82
C LEU A 54 5.73 0.84 -7.52
N CYS A 55 5.11 1.78 -6.81
CA CYS A 55 4.88 3.14 -7.25
C CYS A 55 5.74 4.11 -6.43
N GLU A 56 6.44 4.99 -7.12
CA GLU A 56 7.30 6.03 -6.55
C GLU A 56 7.16 7.28 -7.42
N ASP A 57 7.02 8.45 -6.82
CA ASP A 57 6.85 9.73 -7.53
C ASP A 57 5.74 9.70 -8.62
N ASN A 58 4.64 9.02 -8.32
CA ASN A 58 3.48 8.82 -9.21
C ASN A 58 3.79 7.97 -10.47
N GLN A 59 4.91 7.24 -10.47
CA GLN A 59 5.34 6.37 -11.55
C GLN A 59 5.45 4.92 -11.08
N CYS A 60 5.13 3.98 -11.97
CA CYS A 60 5.34 2.56 -11.72
C CYS A 60 6.78 2.20 -12.04
N VAL A 61 7.61 2.10 -11.01
CA VAL A 61 9.07 2.00 -11.14
C VAL A 61 9.56 0.56 -11.15
N ALA A 62 8.89 -0.34 -10.41
CA ALA A 62 9.36 -1.71 -10.29
C ALA A 62 8.26 -2.76 -10.14
N CYS A 63 8.60 -3.98 -10.51
CA CYS A 63 7.90 -5.21 -10.19
C CYS A 63 8.73 -6.02 -9.19
N PRO A 64 8.29 -6.16 -7.93
CA PRO A 64 9.06 -6.90 -6.94
C PRO A 64 9.07 -8.42 -7.18
N THR A 65 10.21 -9.06 -6.97
CA THR A 65 10.41 -10.50 -7.14
C THR A 65 11.29 -11.06 -6.01
N PRO A 66 11.33 -12.40 -5.82
CA PRO A 66 12.27 -13.02 -4.89
C PRO A 66 13.75 -12.68 -5.17
N ASN A 67 14.08 -12.39 -6.43
CA ASN A 67 15.43 -12.02 -6.87
C ASN A 67 15.69 -10.50 -6.85
N GLY A 68 14.76 -9.71 -6.29
CA GLY A 68 14.85 -8.25 -6.21
C GLY A 68 13.84 -7.52 -7.09
N LEU A 69 14.12 -6.26 -7.42
CA LEU A 69 13.22 -5.39 -8.16
C LEU A 69 13.53 -5.44 -9.66
N LEU A 70 12.54 -5.83 -10.47
CA LEU A 70 12.63 -5.76 -11.94
C LEU A 70 11.92 -4.50 -12.45
N GLY A 71 12.23 -4.05 -13.66
CA GLY A 71 11.50 -2.94 -14.29
C GLY A 71 10.00 -3.25 -14.40
N TRP A 72 9.15 -2.28 -14.06
CA TRP A 72 7.71 -2.46 -14.13
C TRP A 72 7.22 -2.62 -15.57
N ASN A 73 6.22 -3.47 -15.77
CA ASN A 73 5.47 -3.58 -17.02
C ASN A 73 4.06 -4.12 -16.74
N LYS A 74 3.18 -4.12 -17.76
CA LYS A 74 1.79 -4.60 -17.65
C LYS A 74 1.63 -6.07 -17.25
N LYS A 75 2.69 -6.89 -17.32
CA LYS A 75 2.70 -8.29 -16.89
C LYS A 75 3.14 -8.45 -15.43
N CYS A 76 3.45 -7.36 -14.73
CA CYS A 76 3.79 -7.41 -13.32
C CYS A 76 2.62 -7.97 -12.52
N LYS A 77 2.89 -9.03 -11.75
CA LYS A 77 1.90 -9.75 -10.98
C LYS A 77 2.55 -10.45 -9.80
N LEU A 78 1.73 -10.74 -8.80
CA LEU A 78 2.11 -11.58 -7.67
C LEU A 78 2.66 -12.93 -8.14
N PRO A 79 3.66 -13.49 -7.45
CA PRO A 79 4.07 -14.87 -7.65
C PRO A 79 2.89 -15.82 -7.50
N LYS A 80 2.86 -16.89 -8.29
CA LYS A 80 1.82 -17.90 -8.16
C LYS A 80 2.06 -18.68 -6.87
N ILE A 81 1.08 -18.65 -5.97
CA ILE A 81 1.05 -19.47 -4.76
C ILE A 81 0.11 -20.65 -5.05
N PRO A 82 0.50 -21.91 -4.82
CA PRO A 82 -0.39 -23.04 -5.01
C PRO A 82 -1.59 -22.96 -4.07
N SER A 83 -2.74 -23.47 -4.51
CA SER A 83 -3.94 -23.52 -3.68
C SER A 83 -3.68 -24.35 -2.41
N CYS A 84 -4.12 -23.81 -1.26
CA CYS A 84 -4.20 -24.57 -0.02
C CYS A 84 -5.21 -25.72 -0.15
N ASN A 85 -4.78 -26.85 -0.68
CA ASN A 85 -5.54 -28.08 -0.60
C ASN A 85 -4.69 -29.09 0.19
N ASN A 86 -5.04 -29.19 1.48
CA ASN A 86 -4.81 -30.29 2.41
C ASN A 86 -3.47 -31.08 2.31
N ALA A 87 -2.58 -30.76 3.27
CA ALA A 87 -1.85 -31.72 4.11
C ALA A 87 -0.87 -32.75 3.48
N SER A 88 -0.48 -32.67 2.21
CA SER A 88 0.39 -33.71 1.62
C SER A 88 1.48 -33.25 0.67
N THR A 89 1.68 -31.95 0.51
CA THR A 89 2.86 -31.45 -0.21
C THR A 89 3.45 -30.32 0.62
N GLU A 90 4.64 -30.54 1.17
CA GLU A 90 5.50 -29.49 1.70
C GLU A 90 5.81 -28.53 0.55
N VAL A 91 4.88 -27.63 0.25
CA VAL A 91 5.16 -26.50 -0.62
C VAL A 91 6.19 -25.69 0.15
N ASN A 92 7.41 -25.64 -0.37
CA ASN A 92 8.47 -24.81 0.14
C ASN A 92 8.07 -23.33 -0.02
N LEU A 93 7.30 -22.82 0.94
CA LEU A 93 6.86 -21.44 0.97
C LEU A 93 8.03 -20.58 1.48
N GLY A 94 8.25 -19.47 0.79
CA GLY A 94 9.20 -18.45 1.17
C GLY A 94 8.52 -17.09 1.30
N TYR A 95 9.24 -16.16 1.93
CA TYR A 95 8.91 -14.75 1.93
C TYR A 95 10.09 -13.95 1.39
N PHE A 96 9.82 -12.99 0.51
CA PHE A 96 10.81 -11.97 0.16
C PHE A 96 10.35 -10.61 0.67
N ARG A 97 11.31 -9.77 1.04
CA ARG A 97 11.08 -8.46 1.67
C ARG A 97 11.21 -7.35 0.65
N VAL A 98 10.26 -6.44 0.63
CA VAL A 98 10.34 -5.15 -0.06
C VAL A 98 10.41 -4.07 1.01
N LYS A 99 11.51 -3.33 1.01
CA LYS A 99 11.81 -2.35 2.05
C LYS A 99 11.11 -1.01 1.83
N GLU A 100 10.71 -0.38 2.93
CA GLU A 100 10.23 1.02 2.99
C GLU A 100 9.08 1.24 2.00
N VAL A 101 8.03 0.46 2.19
CA VAL A 101 6.83 0.52 1.36
C VAL A 101 5.60 0.67 2.24
N GLY A 102 4.76 1.62 1.85
CA GLY A 102 3.38 1.71 2.30
C GLY A 102 2.43 0.97 1.34
N ASN A 103 1.20 0.81 1.81
CA ASN A 103 0.05 0.43 1.00
C ASN A 103 -1.08 1.45 1.28
N TYR A 104 -2.18 1.42 0.52
CA TYR A 104 -3.38 2.19 0.83
C TYR A 104 -3.91 1.89 2.24
N LEU A 105 -3.63 0.71 2.81
CA LEU A 105 -4.03 0.34 4.18
C LEU A 105 -3.32 1.18 5.26
N PRO A 106 -1.97 1.33 5.26
CA PRO A 106 -1.28 2.32 6.09
C PRO A 106 -1.65 3.79 5.84
N LEU A 107 -2.22 4.11 4.67
CA LEU A 107 -2.67 5.47 4.34
C LEU A 107 -4.06 5.80 4.95
N LEU A 108 -4.79 4.81 5.45
CA LEU A 108 -6.09 5.01 6.11
C LEU A 108 -5.97 5.36 7.61
N GLY A 109 -4.75 5.65 8.09
CA GLY A 109 -4.50 6.19 9.43
C GLY A 109 -4.16 5.14 10.49
N ASP A 110 -3.71 5.63 11.64
CA ASP A 110 -3.40 4.83 12.84
C ASP A 110 -4.63 4.06 13.40
N ASP A 111 -5.83 4.32 12.88
CA ASP A 111 -7.11 3.73 13.30
C ASP A 111 -7.38 2.32 12.72
N ILE A 112 -6.63 1.88 11.70
CA ILE A 112 -6.60 0.46 11.30
C ILE A 112 -5.46 -0.20 12.05
N GLU A 113 -5.66 -0.44 13.35
CA GLU A 113 -4.67 -1.10 14.18
C GLU A 113 -4.32 -2.47 13.56
N GLY A 114 -3.10 -2.58 13.04
CA GLY A 114 -2.56 -3.89 12.68
C GLY A 114 -2.56 -4.80 13.91
N GLU A 115 -2.55 -6.10 13.68
CA GLU A 115 -2.42 -7.05 14.79
C GLU A 115 -1.05 -6.88 15.44
N GLY A 116 -0.99 -6.91 16.77
CA GLY A 116 0.26 -6.83 17.50
C GLY A 116 0.10 -6.24 18.89
N PRO A 117 1.21 -5.99 19.60
CA PRO A 117 2.60 -6.14 19.15
C PRO A 117 3.00 -7.60 18.89
N MET A 118 3.70 -7.89 17.79
CA MET A 118 4.23 -9.23 17.48
C MET A 118 5.54 -9.16 16.69
N THR A 119 6.28 -10.26 16.62
CA THR A 119 7.48 -10.42 15.80
C THR A 119 7.14 -10.69 14.33
N ILE A 120 8.11 -10.48 13.44
CA ILE A 120 7.99 -10.83 12.02
C ILE A 120 7.68 -12.34 11.86
N SER A 121 8.28 -13.20 12.69
CA SER A 121 8.07 -14.65 12.63
C SER A 121 6.62 -15.04 12.94
N GLU A 122 6.02 -14.43 13.97
CA GLU A 122 4.61 -14.68 14.32
C GLU A 122 3.67 -14.19 13.22
N CYS A 123 3.96 -13.04 12.61
CA CYS A 123 3.20 -12.52 11.47
C CYS A 123 3.35 -13.43 10.23
N MET A 124 4.55 -13.97 9.97
CA MET A 124 4.80 -14.96 8.91
C MET A 124 4.03 -16.25 9.16
N GLU A 125 4.01 -16.75 10.39
CA GLU A 125 3.27 -17.97 10.75
C GLU A 125 1.76 -17.77 10.54
N LYS A 126 1.19 -16.65 11.02
CA LYS A 126 -0.22 -16.30 10.77
C LYS A 126 -0.56 -16.24 9.28
N CYS A 127 0.24 -15.55 8.47
CA CYS A 127 0.03 -15.50 7.02
C CYS A 127 0.27 -16.86 6.34
N SER A 128 1.11 -17.72 6.92
CA SER A 128 1.33 -19.07 6.37
C SER A 128 0.13 -19.97 6.62
N ASN A 129 -0.50 -19.83 7.78
CA ASN A 129 -1.71 -20.56 8.19
C ASN A 129 -2.99 -20.04 7.51
N ASP A 130 -3.01 -18.80 7.03
CA ASP A 130 -4.09 -18.27 6.19
C ASP A 130 -3.84 -18.53 4.69
N CYS A 131 -4.70 -19.35 4.12
CA CYS A 131 -4.67 -19.74 2.72
C CYS A 131 -4.99 -18.63 1.73
N LYS A 132 -5.68 -17.58 2.18
CA LYS A 132 -5.93 -16.39 1.37
C LYS A 132 -4.79 -15.39 1.46
N CYS A 133 -3.90 -15.52 2.45
CA CYS A 133 -2.82 -14.56 2.65
C CYS A 133 -1.77 -14.69 1.54
N VAL A 134 -1.54 -13.59 0.83
CA VAL A 134 -0.52 -13.46 -0.22
C VAL A 134 0.74 -12.73 0.28
N GLY A 135 0.66 -12.14 1.46
CA GLY A 135 1.73 -11.40 2.10
C GLY A 135 1.21 -10.51 3.22
N PHE A 136 2.11 -9.78 3.86
CA PHE A 136 1.78 -8.88 4.94
C PHE A 136 2.66 -7.63 4.93
N PHE A 137 2.16 -6.56 5.56
CA PHE A 137 2.95 -5.38 5.88
C PHE A 137 3.32 -5.43 7.36
N TYR A 138 4.56 -5.10 7.68
CA TYR A 138 5.06 -5.11 9.04
C TYR A 138 5.68 -3.78 9.40
N ARG A 139 5.20 -3.16 10.48
CA ARG A 139 5.73 -1.93 11.03
C ARG A 139 6.74 -2.25 12.11
N TYR A 140 8.01 -1.89 11.89
CA TYR A 140 9.13 -2.27 12.76
C TYR A 140 9.50 -1.20 13.82
N ASP A 141 8.63 -0.22 14.04
CA ASP A 141 8.78 0.73 15.14
C ASP A 141 8.39 0.12 16.51
N TRP A 142 8.20 0.96 17.52
CA TRP A 142 7.84 0.54 18.87
C TRP A 142 6.50 -0.21 18.95
N SER A 143 5.60 -0.03 17.97
CA SER A 143 4.27 -0.65 17.96
C SER A 143 4.28 -2.10 17.45
N LYS A 144 5.30 -2.49 16.66
CA LYS A 144 5.48 -3.86 16.11
C LYS A 144 4.19 -4.48 15.56
N ARG A 145 3.57 -3.81 14.59
CA ARG A 145 2.24 -4.16 14.06
C ARG A 145 2.33 -4.91 12.74
N CYS A 146 1.40 -5.83 12.52
CA CYS A 146 1.31 -6.74 11.39
C CYS A 146 -0.05 -6.57 10.68
N TRP A 147 -0.04 -6.41 9.36
CA TRP A 147 -1.24 -6.40 8.52
C TRP A 147 -1.13 -7.52 7.49
N ILE A 148 -1.77 -8.66 7.74
CA ILE A 148 -1.92 -9.72 6.74
C ILE A 148 -2.88 -9.25 5.64
N SER A 149 -2.61 -9.65 4.40
CA SER A 149 -3.48 -9.28 3.29
C SER A 149 -3.68 -10.41 2.30
N SER A 150 -4.90 -10.45 1.75
CA SER A 150 -5.25 -11.32 0.63
C SER A 150 -4.96 -10.67 -0.74
N GLN A 151 -4.64 -9.37 -0.75
CA GLN A 151 -4.26 -8.60 -1.94
C GLN A 151 -3.23 -7.54 -1.58
N LEU A 152 -2.15 -7.41 -2.36
CA LEU A 152 -1.12 -6.39 -2.08
C LEU A 152 -1.31 -5.12 -2.88
N ASN A 153 -1.85 -5.21 -4.10
CA ASN A 153 -2.07 -4.07 -4.97
C ASN A 153 -0.79 -3.24 -5.17
N THR A 154 -0.93 -1.95 -5.46
CA THR A 154 0.20 -1.04 -5.61
C THR A 154 0.80 -0.72 -4.24
N MET A 155 2.08 -1.03 -4.10
CA MET A 155 2.90 -0.57 -2.99
C MET A 155 3.46 0.80 -3.30
N THR A 156 3.38 1.72 -2.35
CA THR A 156 3.90 3.08 -2.50
C THR A 156 5.22 3.22 -1.77
N ARG A 157 6.25 3.66 -2.47
CA ARG A 157 7.46 4.21 -1.85
C ARG A 157 7.31 5.72 -1.81
N ARG A 158 7.19 6.27 -0.60
CA ARG A 158 7.16 7.72 -0.37
C ARG A 158 8.44 8.07 0.37
N GLY A 159 9.14 9.11 -0.07
CA GLY A 159 10.47 9.51 0.42
C GLY A 159 10.58 9.95 1.89
N PHE A 160 9.60 9.63 2.74
CA PHE A 160 9.66 9.91 4.18
C PHE A 160 9.16 8.71 5.00
N THR A 161 10.08 8.13 5.76
CA THR A 161 9.90 7.33 6.99
C THR A 161 8.62 6.51 7.10
N THR A 162 8.39 5.61 6.14
CA THR A 162 7.51 4.47 6.41
C THR A 162 8.37 3.40 7.07
N PHE A 163 8.26 3.25 8.40
CA PHE A 163 8.86 2.11 9.13
C PHE A 163 8.15 0.80 8.81
N VAL A 164 7.75 0.60 7.56
CA VAL A 164 6.89 -0.48 7.08
C VAL A 164 7.58 -1.18 5.93
N ASP A 165 7.66 -2.50 6.04
CA ASP A 165 8.11 -3.37 4.96
C ASP A 165 7.00 -4.32 4.54
N ALA A 166 6.99 -4.67 3.26
CA ALA A 166 6.13 -5.73 2.75
C ALA A 166 6.90 -7.05 2.70
N TYR A 167 6.27 -8.11 3.18
CA TYR A 167 6.73 -9.48 3.09
C TYR A 167 5.77 -10.27 2.20
N ILE A 168 6.26 -10.75 1.08
CA ILE A 168 5.44 -11.32 0.01
C ILE A 168 5.66 -12.81 -0.04
N LYS A 169 4.56 -13.57 0.07
CA LYS A 169 4.57 -15.03 0.05
C LYS A 169 4.83 -15.51 -1.39
N TYR A 170 5.71 -16.49 -1.54
CA TYR A 170 6.00 -17.12 -2.82
C TYR A 170 6.29 -18.61 -2.65
N ALA A 171 6.08 -19.40 -3.70
CA ALA A 171 6.56 -20.77 -3.77
C ALA A 171 8.02 -20.76 -4.26
N LYS A 172 8.93 -21.38 -3.51
CA LYS A 172 10.34 -21.56 -3.89
C LYS A 172 10.48 -22.52 -5.07
#